data_AF-A0A420ET75-F1
#
_entry.id   AF-A0A420ET75-F1
#
_cell.length_a   1.000
_cell.length_b   1.000
_cell.length_c   1.000
_cell.angle_alpha   90.00
_cell.angle_beta   90.00
_cell.angle_gamma   90.00
#
_symmetry.space_group_name_H-M   'P 1'
#
loop_
_entity.id
_entity.type
_entity.pdbx_description
1 polymer ?
#
loop_
_entity_poly.entity_id
_entity_poly.type
_entity_poly.pdbx_seq_one_letter_code
_entity_poly.pdbx_strand_id
1 'polypeptide(L)'
;MTLPGIAAALRDVHLSISQQHELTKVVIQNAESARAEFRTLTAGAANPLVNRVLGNYAQGIVKLRDGSWLLAEAGGILAEYARAIGVDIPAHQPSDDRRTLNPVPDGRAEPRPGLPGQRAAQKDEPSRPDAQS
;
A
#
# COMPACT_ATOMS: atom_id res chain seq x y z
N MET A 1 16.47 36.36 -0.64
CA MET A 1 15.11 35.84 -0.40
C MET A 1 14.58 36.51 0.86
N THR A 2 13.37 37.05 0.86
CA THR A 2 12.79 37.73 2.04
C THR A 2 11.78 36.80 2.73
N LEU A 3 11.51 37.03 4.03
CA LEU A 3 10.53 36.23 4.77
C LEU A 3 9.14 36.18 4.10
N PRO A 4 8.58 37.29 3.56
CA PRO A 4 7.33 37.23 2.78
C PRO A 4 7.43 36.36 1.52
N GLY A 5 8.56 36.39 0.82
CA GLY A 5 8.78 35.54 -0.36
C GLY A 5 8.87 34.05 -0.01
N ILE A 6 9.51 33.73 1.12
CA ILE A 6 9.55 32.36 1.66
C ILE A 6 8.14 31.91 2.04
N ALA A 7 7.38 32.76 2.73
CA ALA A 7 6.01 32.45 3.14
C ALA A 7 5.07 32.22 1.93
N ALA A 8 5.22 32.98 0.85
CA ALA A 8 4.49 32.75 -0.39
C ALA A 8 4.83 31.39 -1.01
N ALA A 9 6.12 31.09 -1.16
CA ALA A 9 6.58 29.82 -1.72
C ALA A 9 6.08 28.61 -0.90
N LEU A 10 6.11 28.68 0.43
CA LEU A 10 5.60 27.61 1.29
C LEU A 10 4.09 27.39 1.12
N ARG A 11 3.30 28.47 0.99
CA ARG A 11 1.86 28.36 0.74
C ARG A 11 1.57 27.77 -0.63
N ASP A 12 2.33 28.14 -1.65
CA ASP A 12 2.17 27.60 -3.01
C ASP A 12 2.48 26.10 -3.05
N VAL A 13 3.57 25.66 -2.39
CA VAL A 13 3.90 24.24 -2.27
C VAL A 13 2.82 23.50 -1.48
N HIS A 14 2.34 24.06 -0.37
CA HIS A 14 1.27 23.46 0.42
C HIS A 14 0.00 23.28 -0.41
N LEU A 15 -0.41 24.32 -1.15
CA LEU A 15 -1.58 24.27 -2.02
C LEU A 15 -1.43 23.17 -3.09
N SER A 16 -0.26 23.07 -3.71
CA SER A 16 0.04 22.03 -4.70
C SER A 16 -0.07 20.62 -4.10
N ILE A 17 0.49 20.40 -2.91
CA ILE A 17 0.38 19.11 -2.20
C ILE A 17 -1.08 18.78 -1.88
N SER A 18 -1.85 19.75 -1.34
CA SER A 18 -3.26 19.55 -1.05
C SER A 18 -4.07 19.20 -2.31
N GLN A 19 -3.83 19.89 -3.42
CA GLN A 19 -4.49 19.60 -4.70
C GLN A 19 -4.15 18.21 -5.21
N GLN A 20 -2.87 17.81 -5.17
CA GLN A 20 -2.44 16.47 -5.57
C GLN A 20 -3.06 15.39 -4.67
N HIS A 21 -3.18 15.65 -3.37
CA HIS A 21 -3.81 14.73 -2.42
C HIS A 21 -5.29 14.53 -2.77
N GLU A 22 -6.06 15.60 -2.97
CA GLU A 22 -7.48 15.50 -3.34
C GLU A 22 -7.69 14.83 -4.71
N LEU A 23 -6.86 15.16 -5.71
CA LEU A 23 -6.89 14.48 -7.00
C LEU A 23 -6.60 12.99 -6.87
N THR A 24 -5.64 12.61 -6.02
CA THR A 24 -5.28 11.21 -5.78
C THR A 24 -6.45 10.45 -5.15
N LYS A 25 -7.19 11.05 -4.20
CA LYS A 25 -8.41 10.43 -3.62
C LYS A 25 -9.45 10.13 -4.70
N VAL A 26 -9.70 11.07 -5.61
CA VAL A 26 -10.63 10.88 -6.73
C VAL A 26 -10.16 9.75 -7.65
N VAL A 27 -8.86 9.70 -7.98
CA VAL A 27 -8.27 8.63 -8.80
C VAL A 27 -8.41 7.26 -8.13
N ILE A 28 -8.16 7.16 -6.82
CA ILE A 28 -8.34 5.94 -6.03
C ILE A 28 -9.80 5.46 -6.10
N GLN A 29 -10.76 6.36 -5.86
CA GLN A 29 -12.19 6.02 -5.93
C GLN A 29 -12.59 5.53 -7.32
N ASN A 30 -12.12 6.19 -8.37
CA ASN A 30 -12.40 5.79 -9.74
C ASN A 30 -11.79 4.42 -10.07
N ALA A 31 -10.56 4.16 -9.62
CA ALA A 31 -9.90 2.88 -9.81
C ALA A 31 -10.63 1.74 -9.07
N GLU A 32 -11.11 1.99 -7.85
CA GLU A 32 -11.90 1.03 -7.09
C GLU A 32 -13.22 0.69 -7.78
N SER A 33 -13.96 1.71 -8.22
CA SER A 33 -15.20 1.53 -8.98
C SER A 33 -14.96 0.73 -10.28
N ALA A 34 -13.92 1.09 -11.04
CA ALA A 34 -13.57 0.37 -12.27
C ALA A 34 -13.19 -1.09 -11.99
N ARG A 35 -12.42 -1.36 -10.93
CA ARG A 35 -12.09 -2.74 -10.54
C ARG A 35 -13.33 -3.54 -10.18
N ALA A 36 -14.28 -2.96 -9.46
CA ALA A 36 -15.53 -3.62 -9.08
C ALA A 36 -16.38 -3.95 -10.32
N GLU A 37 -16.47 -3.03 -11.27
CA GLU A 37 -17.16 -3.24 -12.55
C GLU A 37 -16.49 -4.36 -13.36
N PHE A 38 -15.16 -4.31 -13.55
CA PHE A 38 -14.44 -5.36 -14.27
C PHE A 38 -14.61 -6.74 -13.63
N ARG A 39 -14.60 -6.82 -12.30
CA ARG A 39 -14.84 -8.07 -11.58
C ARG A 39 -16.25 -8.62 -11.84
N THR A 40 -17.24 -7.73 -11.91
CA THR A 40 -18.63 -8.11 -12.19
C THR A 40 -18.77 -8.61 -13.64
N LEU A 41 -18.18 -7.90 -14.60
CA LEU A 41 -18.18 -8.28 -16.02
C LEU A 41 -17.47 -9.60 -16.30
N THR A 42 -16.49 -9.95 -15.47
CA THR A 42 -15.70 -11.18 -15.61
C THR A 42 -16.12 -12.28 -14.64
N ALA A 43 -17.23 -12.09 -13.92
CA ALA A 43 -17.77 -13.10 -13.02
C ALA A 43 -18.10 -14.38 -13.80
N GLY A 44 -17.48 -15.49 -13.42
CA GLY A 44 -17.64 -16.78 -14.10
C GLY A 44 -16.64 -17.04 -15.24
N ALA A 45 -15.81 -16.06 -15.61
CA ALA A 45 -14.69 -16.32 -16.51
C ALA A 45 -13.61 -17.13 -15.78
N ALA A 46 -13.48 -18.42 -16.11
CA ALA A 46 -12.42 -19.30 -15.59
C ALA A 46 -11.05 -19.04 -16.25
N ASN A 47 -10.75 -17.78 -16.59
CA ASN A 47 -9.52 -17.40 -17.27
C ASN A 47 -8.46 -16.90 -16.25
N PRO A 48 -7.33 -17.60 -16.08
CA PRO A 48 -6.29 -17.21 -15.10
C PRO A 48 -5.64 -15.86 -15.42
N LEU A 49 -5.61 -15.44 -16.68
CA LEU A 49 -5.06 -14.12 -17.06
C LEU A 49 -5.92 -12.98 -16.53
N VAL A 50 -7.25 -13.16 -16.51
CA VAL A 50 -8.19 -12.16 -15.97
C VAL A 50 -7.95 -11.97 -14.48
N ASN A 51 -7.83 -13.07 -13.73
CA ASN A 51 -7.54 -13.02 -12.29
C ASN A 51 -6.19 -12.34 -12.00
N ARG A 52 -5.17 -12.62 -12.81
CA ARG A 52 -3.85 -11.98 -12.68
C ARG A 52 -3.93 -10.47 -12.91
N VAL A 53 -4.66 -10.03 -13.94
CA VAL A 53 -4.84 -8.60 -14.23
C VAL A 53 -5.61 -7.90 -13.11
N LEU A 54 -6.71 -8.48 -12.60
CA LEU A 54 -7.46 -7.93 -11.47
C LEU A 54 -6.62 -7.85 -10.17
N GLY A 55 -5.73 -8.82 -9.96
CA GLY A 55 -4.78 -8.80 -8.85
C GLY A 55 -3.72 -7.70 -8.98
N ASN A 56 -3.11 -7.56 -10.16
CA ASN A 56 -2.15 -6.47 -10.44
C ASN A 56 -2.82 -5.09 -10.30
N TYR A 57 -4.06 -4.97 -10.75
CA TYR A 57 -4.83 -3.74 -10.61
C TYR A 57 -5.09 -3.39 -9.14
N ALA A 58 -5.44 -4.39 -8.30
CA ALA A 58 -5.60 -4.20 -6.86
C ALA A 58 -4.29 -3.70 -6.21
N GLN A 59 -3.14 -4.25 -6.59
CA GLN A 59 -1.84 -3.77 -6.12
C GLN A 59 -1.56 -2.32 -6.56
N GLY A 60 -1.97 -1.93 -7.76
CA GLY A 60 -1.91 -0.55 -8.23
C GLY A 60 -2.69 0.42 -7.34
N ILE A 61 -3.92 0.04 -6.94
CA ILE A 61 -4.75 0.84 -6.01
C ILE A 61 -4.04 1.00 -4.65
N VAL A 62 -3.42 -0.06 -4.13
CA VAL A 62 -2.66 0.02 -2.86
C VAL A 62 -1.53 1.04 -2.98
N LYS A 63 -0.75 1.02 -4.06
CA LYS A 63 0.32 2.01 -4.29
C LYS A 63 -0.20 3.44 -4.39
N LEU A 64 -1.38 3.65 -4.99
CA LEU A 64 -2.01 4.96 -5.05
C LEU A 64 -2.40 5.46 -3.65
N ARG A 65 -2.95 4.57 -2.79
CA ARG A 65 -3.27 4.89 -1.40
C ARG A 65 -2.02 5.23 -0.59
N ASP A 66 -0.94 4.46 -0.75
CA ASP A 66 0.36 4.77 -0.13
C ASP A 66 0.87 6.15 -0.57
N GLY A 67 0.77 6.47 -1.87
CA GLY A 67 1.12 7.80 -2.40
C GLY A 67 0.26 8.93 -1.82
N SER A 68 -1.05 8.69 -1.68
CA SER A 68 -1.98 9.64 -1.04
C SER A 68 -1.58 9.93 0.40
N TRP A 69 -1.20 8.89 1.15
CA TRP A 69 -0.73 9.02 2.52
C TRP A 69 0.59 9.81 2.60
N LEU A 70 1.54 9.54 1.71
CA LEU A 70 2.80 10.29 1.62
C LEU A 70 2.59 11.78 1.30
N LEU A 71 1.62 12.12 0.45
CA LEU A 71 1.26 13.51 0.17
C LEU A 71 0.71 14.22 1.42
N ALA A 72 -0.16 13.55 2.18
CA ALA A 72 -0.69 14.10 3.42
C ALA A 72 0.40 14.28 4.48
N GLU A 73 1.31 13.31 4.63
CA GLU A 73 2.49 13.42 5.52
C GLU A 73 3.39 14.59 5.11
N ALA A 74 3.70 14.74 3.82
CA ALA A 74 4.49 15.84 3.31
C ALA A 74 3.84 17.21 3.58
N GLY A 75 2.52 17.32 3.45
CA GLY A 75 1.76 18.52 3.81
C GLY A 75 1.88 18.86 5.30
N GLY A 76 1.81 17.85 6.18
CA GLY A 76 2.01 18.01 7.62
C GLY A 76 3.42 18.51 7.96
N ILE A 77 4.46 17.88 7.41
CA ILE A 77 5.87 18.27 7.62
C ILE A 77 6.10 19.72 7.15
N LEU A 78 5.54 20.09 6.00
CA LEU A 78 5.66 21.44 5.47
C LEU A 78 5.00 22.48 6.39
N ALA A 79 3.81 22.18 6.93
CA ALA A 79 3.12 23.06 7.86
C ALA A 79 3.90 23.23 9.19
N GLU A 80 4.54 22.17 9.68
CA GLU A 80 5.43 22.24 10.86
C GLU A 80 6.65 23.12 10.59
N TYR A 81 7.31 22.93 9.44
CA TYR A 81 8.43 23.78 9.02
C TYR A 81 8.01 25.26 8.89
N ALA A 82 6.87 25.53 8.27
CA ALA A 82 6.33 26.88 8.12
C ALA A 82 6.10 27.54 9.49
N ARG A 83 5.50 26.80 10.44
CA ARG A 83 5.25 27.28 11.80
C ARG A 83 6.55 27.62 12.53
N ALA A 84 7.60 26.81 12.37
CA ALA A 84 8.90 27.04 12.99
C ALA A 84 9.55 28.38 12.56
N ILE A 85 9.21 28.88 11.37
CA ILE A 85 9.70 30.17 10.86
C ILE A 85 8.66 31.31 10.95
N GLY A 86 7.57 31.11 11.70
CA GLY A 86 6.54 32.12 11.93
C GLY A 86 5.50 32.28 10.81
N VAL A 87 5.38 31.29 9.93
CA VAL A 87 4.37 31.25 8.85
C VAL A 87 3.28 30.26 9.21
N ASP A 88 2.04 30.75 9.30
CA ASP A 88 0.89 29.88 9.54
C ASP A 88 0.37 29.28 8.22
N ILE A 89 0.26 27.96 8.19
CA ILE A 89 -0.27 27.15 7.09
C ILE A 89 -1.12 26.03 7.72
N PRO A 90 -2.31 25.71 7.16
CA PRO A 90 -3.14 24.63 7.67
C PRO A 90 -2.39 23.30 7.66
N ALA A 91 -2.36 22.57 8.78
CA ALA A 91 -1.82 21.22 8.80
C ALA A 91 -2.92 20.23 8.35
N HIS A 92 -2.65 19.44 7.30
CA HIS A 92 -3.45 18.25 7.01
C HIS A 92 -2.81 17.05 7.69
N GLN A 93 -3.52 16.44 8.64
CA GLN A 93 -3.09 15.14 9.16
C GLN A 93 -3.43 14.05 8.13
N PRO A 94 -2.52 13.11 7.86
CA PRO A 94 -2.87 11.91 7.11
C PRO A 94 -4.02 11.21 7.83
N SER A 95 -5.11 10.95 7.10
CA SER A 95 -6.21 10.13 7.60
C SER A 95 -5.71 8.71 7.86
N ASP A 96 -6.26 8.05 8.88
CA ASP A 96 -5.85 6.74 9.41
C ASP A 96 -6.14 5.56 8.43
N ASP A 97 -6.34 5.87 7.14
CA ASP A 97 -6.70 4.95 6.05
C ASP A 97 -5.67 3.82 5.86
N ARG A 98 -4.48 3.97 6.46
CA ARG A 98 -3.46 2.91 6.55
C ARG A 98 -3.92 1.72 7.41
N ARG A 99 -4.80 1.91 8.42
CA ARG A 99 -5.23 0.85 9.34
C ARG A 99 -6.37 -0.02 8.84
N THR A 100 -7.13 0.42 7.85
CA THR A 100 -8.26 -0.36 7.29
C THR A 100 -7.83 -1.35 6.20
N LEU A 101 -6.51 -1.46 5.96
CA LEU A 101 -5.88 -2.31 4.96
C LEU A 101 -5.79 -3.79 5.39
N ASN A 102 -6.91 -4.43 5.69
CA ASN A 102 -6.99 -5.87 5.40
C ASN A 102 -7.62 -6.01 4.02
N PRO A 103 -6.84 -6.26 2.95
CA PRO A 103 -7.43 -6.62 1.68
C PRO A 103 -8.30 -7.86 1.93
N VAL A 104 -9.60 -7.75 1.69
CA VAL A 104 -10.47 -8.93 1.65
C VAL A 104 -9.83 -9.89 0.65
N PRO A 105 -9.38 -11.09 1.08
CA PRO A 105 -8.80 -12.04 0.16
C PRO A 105 -9.92 -12.50 -0.77
N ASP A 106 -9.83 -12.07 -2.03
CA ASP A 106 -10.64 -12.62 -3.10
C ASP A 106 -10.09 -14.00 -3.46
N GLY A 107 -10.43 -14.99 -2.64
CA GLY A 107 -10.03 -16.37 -2.89
C GLY A 107 -10.08 -17.22 -1.64
N ARG A 108 -10.98 -18.20 -1.66
CA ARG A 108 -11.00 -19.32 -0.70
C ARG A 108 -9.59 -19.88 -0.56
N ALA A 109 -9.03 -19.86 0.64
CA ALA A 109 -7.93 -20.74 0.97
C ALA A 109 -8.42 -22.18 0.76
N GLU A 110 -7.91 -22.84 -0.27
CA GLU A 110 -8.04 -24.29 -0.37
C GLU A 110 -7.48 -24.91 0.92
N PRO A 111 -8.16 -25.89 1.54
CA PRO A 111 -7.54 -26.69 2.58
C PRO A 111 -6.43 -27.50 1.90
N ARG A 112 -5.17 -27.12 2.16
CA ARG A 112 -4.02 -27.94 1.76
C ARG A 112 -4.19 -29.36 2.34
N PRO A 113 -4.22 -30.42 1.51
CA PRO A 113 -4.16 -31.79 2.00
C PRO A 113 -2.83 -32.00 2.72
N GLY A 114 -2.89 -32.72 3.83
CA GLY A 114 -1.85 -32.79 4.85
C GLY A 114 -0.43 -33.10 4.36
N LEU A 115 0.53 -32.37 4.91
CA LEU A 115 1.91 -32.78 5.01
C LEU A 115 2.10 -33.49 6.37
N PRO A 116 2.25 -34.82 6.41
CA PRO A 116 2.71 -35.49 7.61
C PRO A 116 4.22 -35.30 7.73
N GLY A 117 4.67 -34.65 8.79
CA GLY A 117 6.10 -34.57 9.09
C GLY A 117 6.51 -33.34 9.88
N GLN A 118 6.03 -33.21 11.12
CA GLN A 118 6.77 -32.44 12.11
C GLN A 118 7.04 -33.29 13.36
N ARG A 119 8.35 -33.33 13.67
CA ARG A 119 9.00 -33.64 14.94
C ARG A 119 9.09 -35.10 15.38
N ALA A 120 10.31 -35.62 15.27
CA ALA A 120 11.07 -35.95 16.46
C ALA A 120 12.55 -35.57 16.24
N ALA A 121 13.03 -34.62 17.04
CA ALA A 121 14.46 -34.51 17.29
C ALA A 121 14.83 -35.70 18.18
N GLN A 122 15.69 -36.61 17.71
CA GLN A 122 16.39 -37.54 18.56
C GLN A 122 17.85 -37.59 18.12
N LYS A 123 18.70 -37.20 19.09
CA LYS A 123 20.12 -37.58 19.17
C LYS A 123 20.27 -39.06 18.80
N ASP A 124 21.24 -39.36 17.97
CA ASP A 124 22.40 -40.18 18.33
C ASP A 124 23.16 -40.51 17.03
N GLU A 125 24.40 -40.02 16.97
CA GLU A 125 25.39 -40.45 15.99
C GLU A 125 25.84 -41.87 16.37
N PRO A 126 25.87 -42.83 15.43
CA PRO A 126 27.08 -43.62 15.34
C PRO A 126 27.51 -43.98 13.90
N SER A 127 28.83 -43.90 13.75
CA SER A 127 29.71 -44.85 13.04
C SER A 127 29.47 -45.12 11.55
N ARG A 128 30.39 -44.56 10.74
CA ARG A 128 30.73 -45.02 9.39
C ARG A 128 31.09 -46.51 9.36
N PRO A 129 30.65 -47.22 8.31
CA PRO A 129 31.42 -48.30 7.72
C PRO A 129 31.60 -48.05 6.22
N ASP A 130 32.83 -47.84 5.76
CA ASP A 130 33.16 -48.08 4.36
C ASP A 130 34.22 -49.18 4.33
N ALA A 131 33.77 -50.36 3.91
CA ALA A 131 34.60 -51.45 3.44
C ALA A 131 34.43 -51.57 1.92
N GLN A 132 35.47 -52.12 1.28
CA GLN A 132 35.62 -52.51 -0.13
C GLN A 132 36.31 -51.41 -0.98
N SER A 133 37.46 -51.65 -1.63
CA SER A 133 38.07 -52.89 -2.14
C SER A 133 39.60 -52.85 -2.06
#